data_AF-A0A7S2M423-F1
#
_entry.id   AF-A0A7S2M423-F1
#
_cell.length_a   1.000
_cell.length_b   1.000
_cell.length_c   1.000
_cell.angle_alpha   90.00
_cell.angle_beta   90.00
_cell.angle_gamma   90.00
#
_symmetry.space_group_name_H-M   'P 1'
#
loop_
_entity.id
_entity.type
_entity.pdbx_description
1 polymer ?
#
loop_
_entity_poly.entity_id
_entity_poly.type
_entity_poly.pdbx_seq_one_letter_code
_entity_poly.pdbx_strand_id
1 'polypeptide(L)'
;FAQFCEIMGSLETQFKCDLAPADHTPSATQQALSAMGARGAGLYGVFIRGVIDKMSGAEQEPEQGVPRPLSEPQDVYATRYYKVVQNRTEVYDIVTQVFHKMDGWEELPHGLGLANVWNLCWTWSKPKLDYSRLCTWQKVNHFPENKHLTRKDCLKRSIDKYTRTGGKLAQYFMVCPRTFVLPKEYCLFIECFARIDEENEEVAAGGEAASAAQAAPPPNGSVAKAGVKPAKKKAANLWIMKPAGSSRGRGIQVVDDVGSVHYGELTIIQQYISNPFLLGGFKWDMRTYVTVTSFSPLEAFIYRDGFARFTTVPFTT
;
A
#
# COMPACT_ATOMS: atom_id res chain seq x y z
N PHE A 1 9.66 7.21 9.26
CA PHE A 1 11.11 7.49 9.15
C PHE A 1 11.90 6.44 9.93
N ALA A 2 11.80 6.38 11.26
CA ALA A 2 12.44 5.33 12.07
C ALA A 2 12.09 3.89 11.65
N GLN A 3 10.82 3.57 11.37
CA GLN A 3 10.51 2.17 10.97
C GLN A 3 10.65 1.88 9.47
N PHE A 4 10.89 2.88 8.60
CA PHE A 4 11.37 2.57 7.25
C PHE A 4 12.82 2.08 7.35
N CYS A 5 13.60 2.64 8.28
CA CYS A 5 14.89 2.07 8.68
C CYS A 5 14.75 0.68 9.33
N GLU A 6 13.72 0.43 10.17
CA GLU A 6 13.46 -0.94 10.70
C GLU A 6 13.07 -1.94 9.61
N ILE A 7 12.24 -1.54 8.63
CA ILE A 7 11.86 -2.38 7.47
C ILE A 7 13.08 -2.69 6.61
N MET A 8 13.95 -1.71 6.38
CA MET A 8 15.20 -1.91 5.66
C MET A 8 16.21 -2.74 6.46
N GLY A 9 16.25 -2.62 7.79
CA GLY A 9 17.02 -3.49 8.69
C GLY A 9 16.48 -4.93 8.73
N SER A 10 15.18 -5.12 8.58
CA SER A 10 14.56 -6.44 8.40
C SER A 10 14.95 -7.06 7.06
N LEU A 11 14.96 -6.27 5.97
CA LEU A 11 15.52 -6.70 4.69
C LEU A 11 17.02 -7.02 4.80
N GLU A 12 17.79 -6.24 5.55
CA GLU A 12 19.20 -6.49 5.82
C GLU A 12 19.42 -7.85 6.51
N THR A 13 18.58 -8.18 7.48
CA THR A 13 18.55 -9.48 8.17
C THR A 13 18.20 -10.60 7.19
N GLN A 14 17.19 -10.41 6.34
CA GLN A 14 16.82 -11.39 5.30
C GLN A 14 17.97 -11.64 4.31
N PHE A 15 18.65 -10.59 3.86
CA PHE A 15 19.82 -10.70 2.99
C PHE A 15 21.02 -11.39 3.69
N LYS A 16 21.21 -11.19 5.00
CA LYS A 16 22.25 -11.87 5.78
C LYS A 16 21.93 -13.37 5.95
N CYS A 17 20.66 -13.72 6.15
CA CYS A 17 20.22 -15.13 6.20
C CYS A 17 20.36 -15.84 4.85
N ASP A 18 20.05 -15.17 3.74
CA ASP A 18 20.17 -15.73 2.38
C ASP A 18 21.65 -15.97 1.97
N LEU A 19 22.61 -15.34 2.66
CA LEU A 19 24.06 -15.43 2.40
C LEU A 19 24.82 -16.27 3.44
N ALA A 20 24.16 -16.79 4.47
CA ALA A 20 24.81 -17.63 5.47
C ALA A 20 25.14 -19.02 4.87
N PRO A 21 26.36 -19.57 5.04
CA PRO A 21 26.65 -20.94 4.64
C PRO A 21 25.75 -21.90 5.43
N ALA A 22 24.95 -22.69 4.72
CA ALA A 22 24.02 -23.65 5.33
C ALA A 22 24.79 -24.78 6.01
N ASP A 23 24.91 -24.68 7.32
CA ASP A 23 25.55 -25.68 8.17
C ASP A 23 24.58 -26.84 8.45
N HIS A 24 24.21 -27.61 7.42
CA HIS A 24 23.44 -28.84 7.59
C HIS A 24 23.91 -29.90 6.58
N THR A 25 24.36 -31.03 7.14
CA THR A 25 24.71 -32.25 6.41
C THR A 25 23.60 -32.65 5.43
N PRO A 26 23.91 -32.89 4.14
CA PRO A 26 22.91 -33.12 3.10
C PRO A 26 22.23 -34.48 3.25
N SER A 27 20.91 -34.50 3.00
CA SER A 27 20.11 -35.73 3.02
C SER A 27 20.37 -36.61 1.78
N ALA A 28 20.06 -37.91 1.88
CA ALA A 28 20.23 -38.89 0.80
C ALA A 28 19.56 -38.49 -0.54
N THR A 29 18.55 -37.61 -0.50
CA THR A 29 17.91 -37.07 -1.71
C THR A 29 18.82 -36.09 -2.47
N GLN A 30 19.68 -35.34 -1.77
CA GLN A 30 20.70 -34.47 -2.38
C GLN A 30 21.87 -35.27 -2.97
N GLN A 31 22.22 -36.42 -2.40
CA GLN A 31 23.23 -37.33 -2.97
C GLN A 31 22.75 -38.01 -4.27
N ALA A 32 21.45 -38.23 -4.43
CA ALA A 32 20.88 -38.76 -5.67
C ALA A 32 20.88 -37.74 -6.83
N LEU A 33 20.74 -36.44 -6.52
CA LEU A 33 20.75 -35.36 -7.51
C LEU A 33 22.17 -35.01 -8.00
N SER A 34 23.21 -35.24 -7.19
CA SER A 34 24.61 -35.07 -7.65
C SER A 34 25.09 -36.18 -8.58
N ALA A 35 24.42 -37.33 -8.63
CA ALA A 35 24.81 -38.47 -9.47
C ALA A 35 24.32 -38.38 -10.92
N MET A 36 23.49 -37.38 -11.27
CA MET A 36 22.99 -37.19 -12.63
C MET A 36 23.39 -35.84 -13.22
N GLY A 37 24.55 -35.82 -13.88
CA GLY A 37 24.75 -35.08 -15.13
C GLY A 37 25.18 -33.62 -15.06
N ALA A 38 26.50 -33.43 -15.20
CA ALA A 38 27.24 -32.19 -15.46
C ALA A 38 26.60 -31.17 -16.44
N ARG A 39 26.78 -29.87 -16.14
CA ARG A 39 27.81 -29.02 -16.79
C ARG A 39 27.79 -27.57 -16.25
N GLY A 40 28.93 -27.15 -15.71
CA GLY A 40 29.41 -25.77 -15.76
C GLY A 40 29.12 -24.87 -14.56
N ALA A 41 29.92 -24.96 -13.50
CA ALA A 41 30.44 -23.82 -12.73
C ALA A 41 31.32 -24.31 -11.57
N GLY A 42 32.60 -23.97 -11.62
CA GLY A 42 33.59 -24.08 -10.56
C GLY A 42 34.82 -23.34 -11.06
N LEU A 43 35.63 -22.65 -10.27
CA LEU A 43 35.62 -22.30 -8.85
C LEU A 43 36.67 -21.17 -8.73
N TYR A 44 36.54 -20.39 -7.66
CA TYR A 44 37.49 -19.46 -7.05
C TYR A 44 39.00 -19.63 -7.35
N GLY A 45 39.70 -18.49 -7.34
CA GLY A 45 41.12 -18.42 -6.95
C GLY A 45 42.04 -17.70 -7.94
N VAL A 46 42.51 -16.51 -7.53
CA VAL A 46 43.78 -15.88 -7.92
C VAL A 46 43.95 -15.45 -9.38
N PHE A 47 43.81 -14.14 -9.62
CA PHE A 47 44.67 -13.44 -10.58
C PHE A 47 45.18 -12.13 -9.96
N ILE A 48 46.28 -12.26 -9.24
CA ILE A 48 47.16 -11.18 -8.77
C ILE A 48 48.11 -10.82 -9.92
N ARG A 49 48.22 -9.53 -10.30
CA ARG A 49 49.52 -8.85 -10.57
C ARG A 49 49.46 -7.38 -11.02
N GLY A 50 48.31 -6.86 -11.42
CA GLY A 50 48.28 -5.58 -12.16
C GLY A 50 48.45 -4.28 -11.35
N VAL A 51 48.46 -4.34 -10.02
CA VAL A 51 48.46 -3.13 -9.17
C VAL A 51 49.81 -2.93 -8.43
N ILE A 52 50.76 -3.85 -8.61
CA ILE A 52 52.11 -3.74 -8.04
C ILE A 52 52.94 -2.63 -8.72
N ASP A 53 52.59 -2.19 -9.93
CA ASP A 53 53.41 -1.25 -10.71
C ASP A 53 53.15 0.25 -10.45
N LYS A 54 52.18 0.61 -9.60
CA LYS A 54 52.02 2.02 -9.18
C LYS A 54 52.78 2.39 -7.90
N MET A 55 53.66 1.49 -7.44
CA MET A 55 54.74 1.80 -6.50
C MET A 55 56.02 2.14 -7.26
N SER A 56 56.12 3.34 -7.83
CA SER A 56 57.43 3.94 -8.15
C SER A 56 57.38 5.46 -8.13
N GLY A 57 58.11 6.05 -7.17
CA GLY A 57 58.54 7.45 -7.19
C GLY A 57 58.03 8.34 -6.05
N ALA A 58 58.80 8.37 -4.94
CA ALA A 58 59.26 9.52 -4.13
C ALA A 58 58.19 10.54 -3.60
N GLU A 59 58.17 11.08 -2.37
CA GLU A 59 59.19 11.43 -1.37
C GLU A 59 58.55 11.60 0.04
N GLN A 60 59.38 11.37 1.08
CA GLN A 60 59.49 12.03 2.41
C GLN A 60 58.30 12.15 3.40
N GLU A 61 58.58 11.72 4.65
CA GLU A 61 57.78 12.00 5.87
C GLU A 61 57.86 13.49 6.29
N PRO A 62 56.87 13.97 7.08
CA PRO A 62 57.25 14.21 8.47
C PRO A 62 56.22 13.78 9.53
N GLU A 63 56.77 13.75 10.73
CA GLU A 63 56.30 13.24 12.01
C GLU A 63 54.95 13.73 12.58
N GLN A 64 54.32 12.78 13.29
CA GLN A 64 53.69 12.90 14.61
C GLN A 64 52.52 13.89 14.80
N GLY A 65 51.33 13.33 14.62
CA GLY A 65 50.13 13.66 15.38
C GLY A 65 49.17 12.49 15.23
N VAL A 66 49.11 11.59 16.23
CA VAL A 66 48.41 10.29 16.19
C VAL A 66 47.10 10.39 15.40
N PRO A 67 47.01 9.82 14.17
CA PRO A 67 45.77 9.77 13.44
C PRO A 67 44.80 8.86 14.17
N ARG A 68 43.54 9.31 14.28
CA ARG A 68 42.43 8.42 14.62
C ARG A 68 42.55 7.16 13.75
N PRO A 69 42.44 5.94 14.30
CA PRO A 69 42.65 4.72 13.52
C PRO A 69 41.80 4.80 12.25
N LEU A 70 42.43 4.46 11.12
CA LEU A 70 41.75 4.26 9.84
C LEU A 70 40.48 3.46 10.14
N SER A 71 39.33 3.99 9.73
CA SER A 71 38.05 3.28 9.81
C SER A 71 38.27 1.84 9.38
N GLU A 72 37.78 0.89 10.18
CA GLU A 72 37.87 -0.55 9.90
C GLU A 72 37.66 -0.82 8.41
N PRO A 73 38.40 -1.75 7.79
CA PRO A 73 38.25 -2.05 6.38
C PRO A 73 36.78 -2.36 6.10
N GLN A 74 36.07 -1.42 5.46
CA GLN A 74 34.72 -1.67 5.00
C GLN A 74 34.82 -2.86 4.05
N ASP A 75 34.23 -3.98 4.45
CA ASP A 75 34.21 -5.18 3.65
C ASP A 75 33.58 -4.82 2.30
N VAL A 76 34.40 -4.83 1.24
CA VAL A 76 33.98 -4.44 -0.11
C VAL A 76 32.88 -5.39 -0.60
N TYR A 77 32.79 -6.60 -0.04
CA TYR A 77 31.70 -7.56 -0.29
C TYR A 77 30.42 -7.27 0.51
N ALA A 78 30.45 -6.36 1.49
CA ALA A 78 29.29 -5.92 2.25
C ALA A 78 28.56 -4.72 1.64
N THR A 79 29.18 -4.00 0.70
CA THR A 79 28.58 -2.82 0.07
C THR A 79 27.48 -3.21 -0.90
N ARG A 80 26.29 -2.66 -0.71
CA ARG A 80 25.08 -2.94 -1.48
C ARG A 80 24.72 -1.74 -2.32
N TYR A 81 24.33 -2.00 -3.57
CA TYR A 81 23.96 -0.95 -4.50
C TYR A 81 22.45 -0.82 -4.58
N TYR A 82 21.95 0.40 -4.40
CA TYR A 82 20.55 0.72 -4.68
C TYR A 82 20.46 1.61 -5.93
N LYS A 83 19.33 1.52 -6.62
CA LYS A 83 18.97 2.46 -7.68
C LYS A 83 17.57 2.98 -7.47
N VAL A 84 17.38 4.27 -7.69
CA VAL A 84 16.08 4.93 -7.59
C VAL A 84 15.71 5.51 -8.95
N VAL A 85 14.53 5.16 -9.45
CA VAL A 85 14.05 5.73 -10.72
C VAL A 85 13.59 7.17 -10.48
N GLN A 86 14.33 8.12 -11.06
CA GLN A 86 14.17 9.58 -10.89
C GLN A 86 12.96 10.18 -11.64
N ASN A 87 11.82 9.52 -11.62
CA ASN A 87 10.59 10.08 -12.24
C ASN A 87 9.89 11.12 -11.35
N ARG A 88 10.25 11.17 -10.06
CA ARG A 88 9.68 12.11 -9.09
C ARG A 88 10.74 12.49 -8.06
N THR A 89 11.19 13.74 -8.10
CA THR A 89 12.28 14.28 -7.28
C THR A 89 12.03 14.10 -5.79
N GLU A 90 10.84 14.43 -5.30
CA GLU A 90 10.47 14.27 -3.89
C GLU A 90 10.69 12.84 -3.37
N VAL A 91 10.40 11.83 -4.20
CA VAL A 91 10.56 10.41 -3.84
C VAL A 91 12.03 10.03 -3.87
N TYR A 92 12.75 10.50 -4.90
CA TYR A 92 14.18 10.30 -5.01
C TYR A 92 14.91 10.84 -3.78
N ASP A 93 14.65 12.11 -3.42
CA ASP A 93 15.31 12.77 -2.29
C ASP A 93 15.06 12.03 -0.98
N ILE A 94 13.81 11.63 -0.71
CA ILE A 94 13.47 10.87 0.52
C ILE A 94 14.21 9.53 0.57
N VAL A 95 14.23 8.79 -0.53
CA VAL A 95 14.83 7.45 -0.57
C VAL A 95 16.35 7.53 -0.46
N THR A 96 16.98 8.42 -1.23
CA THR A 96 18.43 8.66 -1.17
C THR A 96 18.87 9.16 0.21
N GLN A 97 18.11 10.08 0.83
CA GLN A 97 18.38 10.52 2.20
C GLN A 97 18.30 9.39 3.24
N VAL A 98 17.46 8.38 3.01
CA VAL A 98 17.42 7.21 3.90
C VAL A 98 18.66 6.35 3.71
N PHE A 99 19.03 6.05 2.46
CA PHE A 99 20.21 5.23 2.19
C PHE A 99 21.51 5.89 2.60
N HIS A 100 21.62 7.23 2.53
CA HIS A 100 22.76 7.97 3.06
C HIS A 100 22.93 7.83 4.58
N LYS A 101 21.89 7.43 5.30
CA LYS A 101 21.94 7.19 6.75
C LYS A 101 22.15 5.71 7.09
N MET A 102 22.21 4.84 6.09
CA MET A 102 22.43 3.40 6.26
C MET A 102 23.87 3.07 5.87
N ASP A 103 24.58 2.41 6.78
CA ASP A 103 25.91 1.92 6.48
C ASP A 103 25.86 0.79 5.45
N GLY A 104 26.84 0.74 4.54
CA GLY A 104 26.96 -0.31 3.54
C GLY A 104 25.99 -0.20 2.35
N TRP A 105 25.35 0.95 2.13
CA TRP A 105 24.53 1.21 0.94
C TRP A 105 25.07 2.37 0.10
N GLU A 106 25.25 2.12 -1.19
CA GLU A 106 25.71 3.12 -2.15
C GLU A 106 24.75 3.22 -3.35
N GLU A 107 24.65 4.41 -3.93
CA GLU A 107 23.86 4.61 -5.14
C GLU A 107 24.61 4.02 -6.34
N LEU A 108 23.89 3.28 -7.20
CA LEU A 108 24.47 2.68 -8.39
C LEU A 108 25.02 3.76 -9.35
N PRO A 109 26.33 3.76 -9.67
CA PRO A 109 26.90 4.74 -10.57
C PRO A 109 26.29 4.70 -11.98
N HIS A 110 26.03 5.88 -12.56
CA HIS A 110 25.54 6.01 -13.92
C HIS A 110 26.69 5.97 -14.95
N GLY A 111 26.40 5.51 -16.18
CA GLY A 111 27.34 5.59 -17.30
C GLY A 111 28.36 4.44 -17.44
N LEU A 112 28.44 3.52 -16.48
CA LEU A 112 29.39 2.40 -16.50
C LEU A 112 28.85 1.09 -17.11
N GLY A 113 27.66 1.12 -17.71
CA GLY A 113 27.02 -0.10 -18.24
C GLY A 113 26.53 -1.09 -17.17
N LEU A 114 26.59 -0.73 -15.89
CA LEU A 114 26.22 -1.56 -14.74
C LEU A 114 24.70 -1.60 -14.45
N ALA A 115 23.84 -1.35 -15.45
CA ALA A 115 22.40 -1.14 -15.26
C ALA A 115 21.66 -2.31 -14.56
N ASN A 116 22.26 -3.50 -14.59
CA ASN A 116 21.73 -4.73 -14.01
C ASN A 116 22.43 -5.17 -12.72
N VAL A 117 23.44 -4.44 -12.24
CA VAL A 117 24.25 -4.81 -11.06
C VAL A 117 23.77 -3.98 -9.85
N TRP A 118 22.60 -4.32 -9.33
CA TRP A 118 21.98 -3.65 -8.19
C TRP A 118 21.37 -4.67 -7.23
N ASN A 119 21.26 -4.31 -5.95
CA ASN A 119 20.61 -5.11 -4.91
C ASN A 119 19.17 -4.67 -4.68
N LEU A 120 18.91 -3.35 -4.70
CA LEU A 120 17.57 -2.80 -4.57
C LEU A 120 17.23 -1.84 -5.72
N CYS A 121 16.08 -2.05 -6.33
CA CYS A 121 15.49 -1.12 -7.28
C CYS A 121 14.24 -0.47 -6.67
N TRP A 122 14.29 0.84 -6.47
CA TRP A 122 13.17 1.62 -5.99
C TRP A 122 12.50 2.40 -7.11
N THR A 123 11.19 2.23 -7.23
CA THR A 123 10.38 2.91 -8.24
C THR A 123 9.13 3.50 -7.60
N TRP A 124 8.68 4.66 -8.10
CA TRP A 124 7.41 5.28 -7.66
C TRP A 124 6.19 4.62 -8.32
N SER A 125 6.35 4.15 -9.55
CA SER A 125 5.28 3.58 -10.38
C SER A 125 5.63 2.16 -10.78
N LYS A 126 4.65 1.42 -11.32
CA LYS A 126 4.86 0.02 -11.74
C LYS A 126 6.18 -0.13 -12.51
N PRO A 127 7.13 -0.93 -12.01
CA PRO A 127 8.42 -1.09 -12.65
C PRO A 127 8.24 -1.81 -14.00
N LYS A 128 8.95 -1.33 -15.02
CA LYS A 128 9.06 -1.99 -16.34
C LYS A 128 10.18 -3.04 -16.28
N LEU A 129 10.01 -4.02 -15.39
CA LEU A 129 10.97 -5.09 -15.16
C LEU A 129 10.31 -6.43 -15.46
N ASP A 130 11.11 -7.34 -16.02
CA ASP A 130 10.75 -8.74 -16.10
C ASP A 130 11.17 -9.43 -14.79
N TYR A 131 10.20 -9.72 -13.94
CA TYR A 131 10.44 -10.34 -12.63
C TYR A 131 11.04 -11.74 -12.76
N SER A 132 10.86 -12.43 -13.89
CA SER A 132 11.44 -13.77 -14.12
C SER A 132 12.96 -13.75 -14.30
N ARG A 133 13.51 -12.58 -14.65
CA ARG A 133 14.93 -12.38 -14.90
C ARG A 133 15.67 -11.76 -13.72
N LEU A 134 14.98 -11.53 -12.60
CA LEU A 134 15.61 -11.01 -11.40
C LEU A 134 16.51 -12.07 -10.78
N CYS A 135 17.72 -11.65 -10.42
CA CYS A 135 18.61 -12.48 -9.64
C CYS A 135 18.11 -12.62 -8.19
N THR A 136 18.53 -13.67 -7.49
CA THR A 136 18.09 -13.94 -6.10
C THR A 136 18.43 -12.81 -5.13
N TRP A 137 19.50 -12.07 -5.38
CA TRP A 137 19.95 -10.91 -4.61
C TRP A 137 19.28 -9.59 -5.01
N GLN A 138 18.44 -9.58 -6.05
CA GLN A 138 17.75 -8.39 -6.52
C GLN A 138 16.36 -8.28 -5.90
N LYS A 139 16.08 -7.13 -5.28
CA LYS A 139 14.78 -6.82 -4.69
C LYS A 139 14.19 -5.56 -5.33
N VAL A 140 12.88 -5.55 -5.48
CA VAL A 140 12.12 -4.42 -6.03
C VAL A 140 11.03 -4.06 -5.05
N ASN A 141 10.75 -2.77 -4.86
CA ASN A 141 9.74 -2.28 -3.91
C ASN A 141 8.27 -2.50 -4.37
N HIS A 142 8.05 -3.33 -5.37
CA HIS A 142 6.74 -3.68 -5.90
C HIS A 142 6.64 -5.18 -6.12
N PHE A 143 5.51 -5.76 -5.72
CA PHE A 143 5.15 -7.11 -6.13
C PHE A 143 4.52 -7.11 -7.53
N PRO A 144 4.70 -8.20 -8.29
CA PRO A 144 3.97 -8.40 -9.53
C PRO A 144 2.46 -8.40 -9.26
N GLU A 145 1.69 -7.86 -10.21
CA GLU A 145 0.22 -7.85 -10.16
C GLU A 145 -0.42 -7.22 -8.89
N ASN A 146 0.30 -6.33 -8.19
CA ASN A 146 -0.21 -5.56 -7.05
C ASN A 146 -1.45 -4.68 -7.37
N LYS A 147 -1.81 -4.55 -8.65
CA LYS A 147 -3.01 -3.87 -9.14
C LYS A 147 -4.29 -4.44 -8.51
N HIS A 148 -4.29 -5.70 -8.09
CA HIS A 148 -5.41 -6.34 -7.41
C HIS A 148 -5.76 -5.73 -6.05
N LEU A 149 -4.80 -5.06 -5.42
CA LEU A 149 -4.98 -4.37 -4.14
C LEU A 149 -5.04 -2.84 -4.29
N THR A 150 -4.37 -2.30 -5.31
CA THR A 150 -4.16 -0.85 -5.47
C THR A 150 -5.15 -0.17 -6.41
N ARG A 151 -5.76 -0.88 -7.37
CA ARG A 151 -6.81 -0.33 -8.24
C ARG A 151 -8.19 -0.63 -7.68
N LYS A 152 -9.09 0.37 -7.70
CA LYS A 152 -10.42 0.28 -7.08
C LYS A 152 -11.29 -0.85 -7.66
N ASP A 153 -11.31 -0.98 -8.98
CA ASP A 153 -12.08 -2.00 -9.70
C ASP A 153 -11.55 -3.42 -9.47
N CYS A 154 -10.23 -3.58 -9.40
CA CYS A 154 -9.62 -4.85 -9.09
C CYS A 154 -9.81 -5.21 -7.62
N LEU A 155 -9.68 -4.24 -6.70
CA LEU A 155 -9.90 -4.43 -5.27
C LEU A 155 -11.33 -4.88 -4.98
N LYS A 156 -12.32 -4.22 -5.58
CA LYS A 156 -13.74 -4.63 -5.49
C LYS A 156 -13.92 -6.08 -5.92
N ARG A 157 -13.39 -6.46 -7.09
CA ARG A 157 -13.46 -7.84 -7.60
C ARG A 157 -12.78 -8.85 -6.68
N SER A 158 -11.63 -8.50 -6.11
CA SER A 158 -10.91 -9.34 -5.15
C SER A 158 -11.74 -9.57 -3.88
N ILE A 159 -12.32 -8.51 -3.30
CA ILE A 159 -13.18 -8.58 -2.11
C ILE A 159 -14.45 -9.39 -2.42
N ASP A 160 -15.11 -9.12 -3.54
CA ASP A 160 -16.33 -9.82 -3.99
C ASP A 160 -16.16 -11.33 -4.08
N LYS A 161 -14.98 -11.80 -4.50
CA LYS A 161 -14.68 -13.24 -4.56
C LYS A 161 -14.83 -13.89 -3.18
N TYR A 162 -14.35 -13.23 -2.13
CA TYR A 162 -14.41 -13.77 -0.77
C TYR A 162 -15.77 -13.56 -0.12
N THR A 163 -16.45 -12.44 -0.38
CA THR A 163 -17.80 -12.22 0.17
C THR A 163 -18.83 -13.17 -0.43
N ARG A 164 -18.76 -13.48 -1.74
CA ARG A 164 -19.66 -14.45 -2.40
C ARG A 164 -19.42 -15.89 -2.01
N THR A 165 -18.22 -16.23 -1.53
CA THR A 165 -17.92 -17.59 -1.05
C THR A 165 -18.74 -17.93 0.21
N GLY A 166 -19.25 -16.93 0.92
CA GLY A 166 -20.11 -17.11 2.09
C GLY A 166 -19.37 -17.63 3.33
N GLY A 167 -20.14 -18.00 4.35
CA GLY A 167 -19.64 -18.55 5.61
C GLY A 167 -18.89 -17.54 6.48
N LYS A 168 -18.12 -18.06 7.45
CA LYS A 168 -17.35 -17.25 8.41
C LYS A 168 -16.29 -16.38 7.73
N LEU A 169 -15.72 -16.86 6.62
CA LEU A 169 -14.68 -16.13 5.89
C LEU A 169 -15.23 -14.83 5.30
N ALA A 170 -16.43 -14.87 4.72
CA ALA A 170 -17.05 -13.69 4.11
C ALA A 170 -17.22 -12.53 5.09
N GLN A 171 -17.48 -12.80 6.37
CA GLN A 171 -17.68 -11.79 7.42
C GLN A 171 -16.44 -10.88 7.60
N TYR A 172 -15.23 -11.43 7.46
CA TYR A 172 -13.99 -10.64 7.53
C TYR A 172 -13.80 -9.68 6.34
N PHE A 173 -14.52 -9.91 5.23
CA PHE A 173 -14.45 -9.10 4.02
C PHE A 173 -15.66 -8.16 3.86
N MET A 174 -16.56 -8.10 4.83
CA MET A 174 -17.70 -7.17 4.89
C MET A 174 -17.28 -5.75 5.36
N VAL A 175 -16.10 -5.31 4.96
CA VAL A 175 -15.53 -4.00 5.33
C VAL A 175 -15.81 -2.92 4.27
N CYS A 176 -16.16 -3.34 3.04
CA CYS A 176 -16.43 -2.43 1.93
C CYS A 176 -17.92 -2.11 1.85
N PRO A 177 -18.34 -0.83 1.76
CA PRO A 177 -19.71 -0.47 1.43
C PRO A 177 -20.16 -1.09 0.10
N ARG A 178 -21.48 -1.15 -0.14
CA ARG A 178 -22.03 -1.64 -1.41
C ARG A 178 -21.39 -0.88 -2.58
N THR A 179 -20.84 -1.62 -3.54
CA THR A 179 -20.00 -1.05 -4.60
C THR A 179 -20.27 -1.75 -5.92
N PHE A 180 -20.37 -0.98 -7.00
CA PHE A 180 -20.60 -1.45 -8.36
C PHE A 180 -19.57 -0.87 -9.34
N VAL A 181 -19.22 -1.66 -10.36
CA VAL A 181 -18.28 -1.31 -11.43
C VAL A 181 -19.06 -0.98 -12.70
N LEU A 182 -19.11 0.31 -13.05
CA LEU A 182 -19.80 0.81 -14.23
C LEU A 182 -18.87 0.78 -15.46
N PRO A 183 -19.40 0.53 -16.67
CA PRO A 183 -20.82 0.35 -17.00
C PRO A 183 -21.37 -1.07 -16.75
N LYS A 184 -20.50 -2.05 -16.49
CA LYS A 184 -20.87 -3.48 -16.46
C LYS A 184 -21.96 -3.82 -15.44
N GLU A 185 -21.95 -3.18 -14.27
CA GLU A 185 -22.88 -3.44 -13.17
C GLU A 185 -23.93 -2.33 -13.02
N TYR A 186 -24.24 -1.60 -14.09
CA TYR A 186 -25.19 -0.48 -14.06
C TYR A 186 -26.60 -0.91 -13.65
N CYS A 187 -27.18 -1.94 -14.30
CA CYS A 187 -28.53 -2.40 -13.96
C CYS A 187 -28.64 -2.85 -12.49
N LEU A 188 -27.62 -3.55 -11.98
CA LEU A 188 -27.55 -3.97 -10.58
C LEU A 188 -27.51 -2.76 -9.62
N PHE A 189 -26.82 -1.68 -10.02
CA PHE A 189 -26.81 -0.44 -9.27
C PHE A 189 -28.20 0.20 -9.25
N ILE A 190 -28.90 0.28 -10.38
CA ILE A 190 -30.26 0.86 -10.47
C ILE A 190 -31.25 0.11 -9.58
N GLU A 191 -31.26 -1.23 -9.66
CA GLU A 191 -32.10 -2.07 -8.80
C GLU A 191 -31.78 -1.83 -7.32
N CYS A 192 -30.49 -1.74 -6.97
CA CYS A 192 -30.08 -1.50 -5.60
C CYS A 192 -30.47 -0.11 -5.10
N PHE A 193 -30.35 0.90 -5.96
CA PHE A 193 -30.71 2.29 -5.69
C PHE A 193 -32.21 2.42 -5.42
N ALA A 194 -33.05 1.88 -6.32
CA ALA A 194 -34.50 1.88 -6.17
C ALA A 194 -34.96 1.19 -4.88
N ARG A 195 -34.40 0.01 -4.57
CA ARG A 195 -34.71 -0.68 -3.31
C ARG A 195 -34.37 0.14 -2.06
N ILE A 196 -33.25 0.88 -2.07
CA ILE A 196 -32.89 1.73 -0.92
C ILE A 196 -33.86 2.91 -0.80
N ASP A 197 -34.33 3.48 -1.91
CA ASP A 197 -35.33 4.56 -1.86
C ASP A 197 -36.66 4.06 -1.28
N GLU A 198 -37.13 2.89 -1.72
CA GLU A 198 -38.33 2.23 -1.17
C GLU A 198 -38.18 1.99 0.35
N GLU A 199 -37.06 1.39 0.77
CA GLU A 199 -36.75 1.15 2.19
C GLU A 199 -36.74 2.46 3.01
N ASN A 200 -36.20 3.54 2.46
CA ASN A 200 -36.16 4.85 3.12
C ASN A 200 -37.56 5.48 3.21
N GLU A 201 -38.43 5.25 2.22
CA GLU A 201 -39.81 5.73 2.21
C GLU A 201 -40.69 4.99 3.19
N GLU A 202 -40.56 3.66 3.31
CA GLU A 202 -41.26 2.86 4.32
C GLU A 202 -40.91 3.30 5.75
N VAL A 203 -39.63 3.55 6.01
CA VAL A 203 -39.15 4.03 7.31
C VAL A 203 -39.70 5.43 7.63
N ALA A 204 -39.80 6.31 6.62
CA ALA A 204 -40.39 7.63 6.78
C ALA A 204 -41.91 7.54 7.09
N ALA A 205 -42.65 6.75 6.32
CA ALA A 205 -44.09 6.55 6.49
C ALA A 205 -44.45 5.88 7.83
N GLY A 206 -43.69 4.87 8.25
CA GLY A 206 -43.86 4.22 9.56
C GLY A 206 -43.57 5.15 10.74
N GLY A 207 -42.66 6.11 10.57
CA GLY A 207 -42.38 7.16 11.55
C GLY A 207 -43.51 8.18 11.68
N GLU A 208 -44.15 8.54 10.57
CA GLU A 208 -45.31 9.45 10.56
C GLU A 208 -46.55 8.82 11.19
N ALA A 209 -46.84 7.55 10.89
CA ALA A 209 -47.95 6.82 11.51
C ALA A 209 -47.82 6.71 13.04
N ALA A 210 -46.60 6.48 13.55
CA ALA A 210 -46.33 6.47 14.99
C ALA A 210 -46.42 7.86 15.65
N SER A 211 -46.12 8.93 14.91
CA SER A 211 -46.30 10.31 15.37
C SER A 211 -47.76 10.74 15.40
N ALA A 212 -48.57 10.29 14.43
CA ALA A 212 -50.00 10.61 14.34
C ALA A 212 -50.82 9.93 15.46
N ALA A 213 -50.45 8.72 15.87
CA ALA A 213 -51.11 8.00 16.97
C ALA A 213 -50.90 8.65 18.37
N GLN A 214 -49.95 9.59 18.51
CA GLN A 214 -49.71 10.35 19.76
C GLN A 214 -50.38 11.74 19.79
N ALA A 215 -51.20 12.09 18.79
CA ALA A 215 -51.85 13.40 18.66
C ALA A 215 -53.33 13.42 19.13
N ALA A 216 -53.69 12.65 20.14
CA ALA A 216 -54.99 12.82 20.82
C ALA A 216 -54.89 13.96 21.85
N PRO A 217 -55.78 14.97 21.84
CA PRO A 217 -55.68 16.09 22.76
C PRO A 217 -56.07 15.66 24.19
N PRO A 218 -55.28 15.99 25.23
CA PRO A 218 -55.73 15.85 26.61
C PRO A 218 -56.78 16.93 26.95
N PRO A 219 -57.82 16.62 27.73
CA PRO A 219 -58.73 17.64 28.23
C PRO A 219 -58.05 18.47 29.33
N ASN A 220 -58.11 19.79 29.17
CA ASN A 220 -57.87 20.85 30.15
C ASN A 220 -56.44 21.12 30.68
N GLY A 221 -55.91 22.27 30.24
CA GLY A 221 -55.44 23.30 31.17
C GLY A 221 -54.01 23.23 31.71
N SER A 222 -53.00 23.48 30.86
CA SER A 222 -51.84 24.32 31.23
C SER A 222 -51.00 24.62 29.99
N VAL A 223 -50.61 25.89 29.83
CA VAL A 223 -49.80 26.38 28.70
C VAL A 223 -48.36 25.99 28.94
N ALA A 224 -47.95 24.81 28.46
CA ALA A 224 -46.55 24.44 28.31
C ALA A 224 -46.13 24.67 26.84
N LYS A 225 -45.07 25.45 26.63
CA LYS A 225 -44.46 25.68 25.30
C LYS A 225 -44.09 24.34 24.67
N ALA A 226 -44.85 23.94 23.66
CA ALA A 226 -44.59 22.76 22.85
C ALA A 226 -43.24 22.92 22.13
N GLY A 227 -42.23 22.17 22.57
CA GLY A 227 -41.07 21.87 21.73
C GLY A 227 -41.54 21.00 20.58
N VAL A 228 -41.61 21.57 19.38
CA VAL A 228 -41.86 20.82 18.14
C VAL A 228 -40.78 19.74 18.04
N LYS A 229 -41.17 18.47 18.18
CA LYS A 229 -40.27 17.35 17.89
C LYS A 229 -39.94 17.45 16.38
N PRO A 230 -38.66 17.56 15.98
CA PRO A 230 -38.35 17.68 14.57
C PRO A 230 -38.77 16.39 13.86
N ALA A 231 -39.52 16.53 12.76
CA ALA A 231 -39.84 15.43 11.86
C ALA A 231 -38.53 14.72 11.46
N LYS A 232 -38.51 13.37 11.51
CA LYS A 232 -37.35 12.61 11.06
C LYS A 232 -37.15 12.87 9.57
N LYS A 233 -36.09 13.61 9.20
CA LYS A 233 -35.72 13.83 7.80
C LYS A 233 -35.52 12.48 7.10
N LYS A 234 -36.07 12.34 5.87
CA LYS A 234 -35.80 11.21 4.96
C LYS A 234 -34.29 11.03 4.87
N ALA A 235 -33.80 9.81 5.11
CA ALA A 235 -32.38 9.51 4.95
C ALA A 235 -32.03 9.62 3.45
N ALA A 236 -31.03 10.44 3.12
CA ALA A 236 -30.61 10.63 1.73
C ALA A 236 -29.91 9.36 1.20
N ASN A 237 -30.32 8.89 0.02
CA ASN A 237 -29.70 7.76 -0.68
C ASN A 237 -28.44 8.21 -1.42
N LEU A 238 -27.37 8.46 -0.66
CA LEU A 238 -26.13 9.03 -1.17
C LEU A 238 -25.16 7.97 -1.68
N TRP A 239 -24.59 8.22 -2.86
CA TRP A 239 -23.56 7.41 -3.50
C TRP A 239 -22.37 8.27 -3.90
N ILE A 240 -21.18 7.66 -3.96
CA ILE A 240 -19.94 8.31 -4.38
C ILE A 240 -19.36 7.61 -5.59
N MET A 241 -19.19 8.38 -6.66
CA MET A 241 -18.59 7.97 -7.92
C MET A 241 -17.10 8.30 -7.93
N LYS A 242 -16.30 7.34 -8.38
CA LYS A 242 -14.83 7.43 -8.39
C LYS A 242 -14.29 6.78 -9.66
N PRO A 243 -13.49 7.48 -10.49
CA PRO A 243 -12.84 6.86 -11.62
C PRO A 243 -11.89 5.75 -11.14
N ALA A 244 -11.89 4.59 -11.80
CA ALA A 244 -11.18 3.40 -11.31
C ALA A 244 -9.66 3.62 -11.20
N GLY A 245 -9.07 4.25 -12.23
CA GLY A 245 -7.62 4.51 -12.35
C GLY A 245 -7.14 5.86 -11.82
N SER A 246 -8.02 6.72 -11.31
CA SER A 246 -7.64 8.07 -10.84
C SER A 246 -7.22 8.10 -9.36
N SER A 247 -6.53 9.16 -8.97
CA SER A 247 -6.04 9.43 -7.62
C SER A 247 -6.15 10.92 -7.27
N ARG A 248 -5.92 11.26 -6.00
CA ARG A 248 -5.96 12.64 -5.46
C ARG A 248 -7.33 13.33 -5.56
N GLY A 249 -8.42 12.56 -5.45
CA GLY A 249 -9.78 13.12 -5.46
C GLY A 249 -10.29 13.57 -6.85
N ARG A 250 -9.49 13.44 -7.90
CA ARG A 250 -9.88 13.89 -9.25
C ARG A 250 -11.03 13.07 -9.82
N GLY A 251 -12.08 13.77 -10.24
CA GLY A 251 -13.29 13.19 -10.83
C GLY A 251 -14.21 12.48 -9.83
N ILE A 252 -14.02 12.71 -8.53
CA ILE A 252 -14.93 12.17 -7.50
C ILE A 252 -16.17 13.05 -7.41
N GLN A 253 -17.34 12.42 -7.41
CA GLN A 253 -18.63 13.10 -7.26
C GLN A 253 -19.51 12.32 -6.28
N VAL A 254 -20.33 13.04 -5.52
CA VAL A 254 -21.39 12.45 -4.70
C VAL A 254 -22.70 12.68 -5.46
N VAL A 255 -23.52 11.64 -5.54
CA VAL A 255 -24.77 11.62 -6.29
C VAL A 255 -25.88 11.09 -5.40
N ASP A 256 -27.05 11.69 -5.52
CA ASP A 256 -28.31 11.35 -4.86
C ASP A 256 -29.43 11.08 -5.86
N ASP A 257 -29.16 11.22 -7.15
CA ASP A 257 -30.08 10.98 -8.27
C ASP A 257 -29.42 10.11 -9.34
N VAL A 258 -30.19 9.15 -9.86
CA VAL A 258 -29.76 8.24 -10.93
C VAL A 258 -29.46 9.00 -12.22
N GLY A 259 -30.20 10.06 -12.54
CA GLY A 259 -29.99 10.86 -13.75
C GLY A 259 -28.62 11.54 -13.81
N SER A 260 -27.99 11.76 -12.64
CA SER A 260 -26.64 12.33 -12.54
C SER A 260 -25.50 11.33 -12.78
N VAL A 261 -25.82 10.03 -12.91
CA VAL A 261 -24.82 8.97 -13.05
C VAL A 261 -24.30 8.88 -14.47
N HIS A 262 -23.04 9.27 -14.67
CA HIS A 262 -22.32 9.11 -15.94
C HIS A 262 -21.32 7.95 -15.89
N TYR A 263 -21.20 7.21 -16.98
CA TYR A 263 -20.35 6.02 -17.06
C TYR A 263 -19.68 5.85 -18.43
N GLY A 264 -19.35 6.97 -19.09
CA GLY A 264 -18.57 6.97 -20.33
C GLY A 264 -17.16 6.38 -20.15
N GLU A 265 -16.65 6.34 -18.91
CA GLU A 265 -15.39 5.72 -18.53
C GLU A 265 -15.57 4.75 -17.35
N LEU A 266 -14.60 3.83 -17.18
CA LEU A 266 -14.60 2.84 -16.10
C LEU A 266 -14.62 3.51 -14.72
N THR A 267 -15.79 3.43 -14.08
CA THR A 267 -16.10 4.14 -12.84
C THR A 267 -16.60 3.18 -11.78
N ILE A 268 -16.25 3.46 -10.53
CA ILE A 268 -16.78 2.77 -9.36
C ILE A 268 -17.81 3.66 -8.72
N ILE A 269 -19.03 3.16 -8.56
CA ILE A 269 -20.06 3.78 -7.74
C ILE A 269 -20.18 2.99 -6.44
N GLN A 270 -20.15 3.69 -5.31
CA GLN A 270 -20.10 3.09 -3.98
C GLN A 270 -21.06 3.82 -3.05
N GLN A 271 -21.78 3.09 -2.21
CA GLN A 271 -22.69 3.69 -1.24
C GLN A 271 -21.88 4.62 -0.31
N TYR A 272 -22.35 5.84 -0.14
CA TYR A 272 -21.68 6.83 0.69
C TYR A 272 -21.96 6.55 2.16
N ILE A 273 -20.90 6.59 2.98
CA ILE A 273 -21.03 6.47 4.44
C ILE A 273 -21.47 7.83 4.97
N SER A 274 -22.76 7.97 5.22
CA SER A 274 -23.44 9.21 5.64
C SER A 274 -23.31 9.50 7.14
N ASN A 275 -22.96 8.50 7.96
CA ASN A 275 -22.71 8.65 9.39
C ASN A 275 -21.26 8.24 9.75
N PRO A 276 -20.24 8.99 9.29
CA PRO A 276 -18.86 8.71 9.64
C PRO A 276 -18.58 9.11 11.10
N PHE A 277 -17.61 8.46 11.74
CA PHE A 277 -17.12 8.90 13.04
C PHE A 277 -16.42 10.27 12.89
N LEU A 278 -16.93 11.28 13.60
CA LEU A 278 -16.42 12.65 13.53
C LEU A 278 -15.48 12.96 14.69
N LEU A 279 -14.43 13.72 14.40
CA LEU A 279 -13.54 14.28 15.42
C LEU A 279 -13.68 15.79 15.42
N GLY A 280 -14.19 16.35 16.52
CA GLY A 280 -14.47 17.78 16.63
C GLY A 280 -15.49 18.31 15.60
N GLY A 281 -16.39 17.44 15.11
CA GLY A 281 -17.36 17.79 14.06
C GLY A 281 -16.81 17.71 12.64
N PHE A 282 -15.54 17.35 12.45
CA PHE A 282 -14.92 17.20 11.13
C PHE A 282 -14.86 15.74 10.71
N LYS A 283 -15.14 15.49 9.43
CA LYS A 283 -14.91 14.18 8.82
C LYS A 283 -13.41 14.03 8.60
N TRP A 284 -12.93 12.82 8.77
CA TRP A 284 -11.52 12.51 8.58
C TRP A 284 -11.35 11.14 7.94
N ASP A 285 -10.17 10.92 7.38
CA ASP A 285 -9.70 9.60 6.99
C ASP A 285 -8.31 9.36 7.59
N MET A 286 -7.94 8.10 7.79
CA MET A 286 -6.60 7.73 8.22
C MET A 286 -5.78 7.13 7.09
N ARG A 287 -4.49 7.48 7.06
CA ARG A 287 -3.49 6.76 6.30
C ARG A 287 -2.62 5.93 7.24
N THR A 288 -2.72 4.62 7.09
CA THR A 288 -1.79 3.65 7.68
C THR A 288 -0.81 3.16 6.60
N TYR A 289 0.36 2.70 7.03
CA TYR A 289 1.36 2.13 6.13
C TYR A 289 1.53 0.65 6.44
N VAL A 290 1.52 -0.18 5.40
CA VAL A 290 1.72 -1.62 5.50
C VAL A 290 2.83 -2.01 4.53
N THR A 291 3.83 -2.72 5.03
CA THR A 291 4.89 -3.31 4.22
C THR A 291 4.66 -4.80 4.15
N VAL A 292 4.59 -5.33 2.93
CA VAL A 292 4.59 -6.77 2.68
C VAL A 292 6.00 -7.14 2.23
N THR A 293 6.62 -8.13 2.86
CA THR A 293 7.98 -8.61 2.55
C THR A 293 7.92 -9.93 1.80
N SER A 294 6.92 -10.77 2.08
CA SER A 294 6.70 -12.03 1.37
C SER A 294 5.22 -12.39 1.29
N PHE A 295 4.84 -13.15 0.26
CA PHE A 295 3.52 -13.80 0.14
C PHE A 295 3.59 -15.32 0.35
N SER A 296 4.79 -15.90 0.43
CA SER A 296 5.02 -17.34 0.60
C SER A 296 6.31 -17.60 1.39
N PRO A 297 6.25 -17.71 2.74
CA PRO A 297 5.06 -17.51 3.58
C PRO A 297 4.61 -16.04 3.58
N LEU A 298 3.33 -15.77 3.87
CA LEU A 298 2.83 -14.41 3.98
C LEU A 298 3.45 -13.71 5.19
N GLU A 299 4.16 -12.61 4.93
CA GLU A 299 4.76 -11.76 5.94
C GLU A 299 4.44 -10.29 5.64
N ALA A 300 3.80 -9.63 6.61
CA ALA A 300 3.34 -8.26 6.50
C ALA A 300 3.45 -7.51 7.83
N PHE A 301 3.86 -6.25 7.77
CA PHE A 301 4.11 -5.38 8.91
C PHE A 301 3.30 -4.09 8.79
N ILE A 302 2.65 -3.69 9.87
CA ILE A 302 1.93 -2.41 9.96
C ILE A 302 2.86 -1.42 10.66
N TYR A 303 3.12 -0.29 10.01
CA TYR A 303 3.83 0.83 10.62
C TYR A 303 2.96 1.41 11.73
N ARG A 304 3.54 1.62 12.92
CA ARG A 304 2.82 2.03 14.13
C ARG A 304 2.19 3.41 13.99
N ASP A 305 2.89 4.32 13.32
CA ASP A 305 2.33 5.64 13.06
C ASP A 305 1.56 5.72 11.75
N GLY A 306 0.66 6.68 11.70
CA GLY A 306 -0.04 7.07 10.49
C GLY A 306 -0.34 8.55 10.57
N PHE A 307 -1.16 9.04 9.65
CA PHE A 307 -1.68 10.39 9.79
C PHE A 307 -3.17 10.42 9.44
N ALA A 308 -3.91 11.23 10.19
CA ALA A 308 -5.30 11.54 9.88
C ALA A 308 -5.34 12.77 8.96
N ARG A 309 -6.22 12.72 7.96
CA ARG A 309 -6.52 13.82 7.06
C ARG A 309 -7.93 14.30 7.36
N PHE A 310 -8.05 15.56 7.76
CA PHE A 310 -9.31 16.17 8.11
C PHE A 310 -9.90 16.94 6.93
N THR A 311 -11.23 17.02 6.89
CA THR A 311 -11.92 18.00 6.06
C THR A 311 -11.66 19.41 6.59
N THR A 312 -11.67 20.40 5.72
CA THR A 312 -11.50 21.81 6.09
C THR A 312 -12.80 22.45 6.57
N VAL A 313 -13.94 21.81 6.33
CA VAL A 313 -15.29 22.26 6.71
C VAL A 313 -15.92 21.20 7.63
N PRO A 314 -16.69 21.61 8.66
CA PRO A 314 -17.47 20.69 9.48
C PRO A 314 -18.37 19.79 8.63
N PHE A 315 -18.53 18.53 9.05
CA PHE A 315 -19.31 17.56 8.30
C PHE A 315 -20.80 17.78 8.52
N THR A 316 -21.53 17.89 7.42
CA THR A 316 -23.00 17.90 7.39
C THR A 316 -23.48 16.91 6.34
N THR A 317 -24.53 16.18 6.66
CA THR A 317 -25.22 15.27 5.73
C THR A 317 -26.44 15.97 5.14
#